data_AF-A0A6S6THJ3-F1
#
_entry.id   AF-A0A6S6THJ3-F1
#
_cell.length_a   1.000
_cell.length_b   1.000
_cell.length_c   1.000
_cell.angle_alpha   90.00
_cell.angle_beta   90.00
_cell.angle_gamma   90.00
#
_symmetry.space_group_name_H-M   'P 1'
#
loop_
_entity.id
_entity.type
_entity.pdbx_description
1 polymer ?
#
loop_
_entity_poly.entity_id
_entity_poly.type
_entity_poly.pdbx_seq_one_letter_code
_entity_poly.pdbx_strand_id
1 'polypeptide(L)'
;MKKIILGLLVFVSVSLLSAKTTIVNDINMTKSIEKKEDNQTKKVLKLREQCEEKNATACFKAGVYTFKGEGVKADSNKSFEFFHKACDLNASNVCTRLA
;
A
#
# COMPACT_ATOMS: atom_id res chain seq x y z
N MET A 1 31.06 -0.28 -35.74
CA MET A 1 29.83 -0.98 -36.21
C MET A 1 28.99 -1.61 -35.10
N LYS A 2 29.59 -2.11 -34.00
CA LYS A 2 28.83 -2.69 -32.85
C LYS A 2 28.02 -1.67 -32.01
N LYS A 3 28.40 -0.39 -32.05
CA LYS A 3 27.75 0.70 -31.30
C LYS A 3 26.40 1.14 -31.90
N ILE A 4 26.17 0.91 -33.20
CA ILE A 4 24.91 1.26 -33.88
C ILE A 4 23.80 0.26 -33.51
N ILE A 5 24.14 -1.02 -33.36
CA ILE A 5 23.22 -2.10 -32.96
C ILE A 5 22.80 -1.94 -31.48
N LEU A 6 23.72 -1.49 -30.62
CA LEU A 6 23.42 -1.20 -29.21
C LEU A 6 22.47 0.01 -29.06
N GLY A 7 22.57 0.99 -29.97
CA GLY A 7 21.63 2.11 -30.03
C GLY A 7 20.21 1.67 -30.39
N LEU A 8 20.06 0.82 -31.40
CA LEU A 8 18.74 0.35 -31.88
C LEU A 8 17.97 -0.47 -30.84
N LEU A 9 18.67 -1.27 -30.03
CA LEU A 9 18.06 -2.03 -28.92
C LEU A 9 17.66 -1.14 -27.73
N VAL A 10 18.40 -0.06 -27.47
CA VAL A 10 18.07 0.92 -26.42
C VAL A 10 16.88 1.80 -26.84
N PHE A 11 16.72 2.11 -28.12
CA PHE A 11 15.55 2.88 -28.60
C PHE A 11 14.23 2.10 -28.52
N VAL A 12 14.26 0.77 -28.72
CA VAL A 12 13.06 -0.09 -28.59
C VAL A 12 12.63 -0.22 -27.13
N SER A 13 13.58 -0.32 -26.18
CA SER A 13 13.26 -0.31 -24.75
C SER A 13 12.85 1.08 -24.26
N VAL A 14 13.43 2.16 -24.77
CA VAL A 14 13.03 3.54 -24.46
C VAL A 14 11.61 3.84 -24.94
N SER A 15 11.13 3.25 -26.04
CA SER A 15 9.74 3.43 -26.50
C SER A 15 8.71 2.71 -25.62
N LEU A 16 9.11 1.60 -24.97
CA LEU A 16 8.30 0.99 -23.90
C LEU A 16 8.44 1.71 -22.55
N LEU A 17 9.56 2.40 -22.34
CA LEU A 17 9.85 3.12 -21.10
C LEU A 17 9.36 4.57 -21.11
N SER A 18 9.09 5.19 -22.26
CA SER A 18 8.55 6.55 -22.37
C SER A 18 7.06 6.64 -21.98
N ALA A 19 6.37 5.51 -21.80
CA ALA A 19 5.12 5.49 -21.04
C ALA A 19 5.33 5.59 -19.51
N LYS A 20 6.57 5.38 -19.03
CA LYS A 20 6.94 5.36 -17.60
C LYS A 20 7.95 6.44 -17.20
N THR A 21 8.49 7.22 -18.14
CA THR A 21 9.57 8.19 -17.86
C THR A 21 9.39 9.51 -18.62
N THR A 22 8.23 10.15 -18.47
CA THR A 22 8.02 11.55 -18.90
C THR A 22 7.65 12.50 -17.74
N ILE A 23 7.76 12.09 -16.49
CA ILE A 23 7.54 13.00 -15.33
C ILE A 23 8.33 12.54 -14.10
N VAL A 24 9.66 12.62 -14.09
CA VAL A 24 10.43 12.68 -12.83
C VAL A 24 11.81 13.28 -13.08
N ASN A 25 11.87 14.57 -13.41
CA ASN A 25 13.13 15.30 -13.45
C ASN A 25 13.03 16.70 -12.78
N ASP A 26 12.28 16.78 -11.68
CA ASP A 26 12.34 17.87 -10.69
C ASP A 26 12.29 17.27 -9.27
N ILE A 27 13.46 17.16 -8.65
CA ILE A 27 13.67 16.60 -7.31
C ILE A 27 13.25 17.64 -6.26
N ASN A 28 11.94 17.86 -6.10
CA ASN A 28 11.36 18.32 -4.82
C ASN A 28 9.83 18.15 -4.72
N MET A 29 9.12 17.69 -5.77
CA MET A 29 7.66 17.51 -5.70
C MET A 29 7.19 16.04 -5.78
N THR A 30 8.03 15.13 -6.27
CA THR A 30 7.74 13.67 -6.39
C THR A 30 8.07 12.88 -5.12
N LYS A 31 9.06 13.33 -4.34
CA LYS A 31 9.39 12.76 -3.02
C LYS A 31 8.21 12.79 -2.06
N SER A 32 7.29 13.74 -2.22
CA SER A 32 6.09 13.90 -1.40
C SER A 32 5.02 12.86 -1.69
N ILE A 33 4.99 12.28 -2.89
CA ILE A 33 3.98 11.33 -3.36
C ILE A 33 4.46 9.89 -3.15
N GLU A 34 5.71 9.56 -3.52
CA GLU A 34 6.31 8.24 -3.23
C GLU A 34 6.45 7.97 -1.73
N LYS A 35 6.82 8.98 -0.93
CA LYS A 35 6.93 8.85 0.52
C LYS A 35 5.57 8.71 1.20
N LYS A 36 4.48 9.18 0.58
CA LYS A 36 3.14 9.06 1.14
C LYS A 36 2.61 7.64 0.98
N GLU A 37 2.81 7.00 -0.17
CA GLU A 37 2.42 5.59 -0.38
C GLU A 37 3.28 4.60 0.43
N ASP A 38 4.61 4.78 0.48
CA ASP A 38 5.50 3.95 1.31
C ASP A 38 5.21 4.10 2.82
N ASN A 39 4.95 5.31 3.29
CA ASN A 39 4.64 5.57 4.70
C ASN A 39 3.28 4.98 5.11
N GLN A 40 2.25 5.06 4.25
CA GLN A 40 0.97 4.43 4.56
C GLN A 40 1.09 2.91 4.55
N THR A 41 1.88 2.33 3.63
CA THR A 41 2.12 0.87 3.59
C THR A 41 2.76 0.38 4.89
N LYS A 42 3.83 1.05 5.34
CA LYS A 42 4.50 0.74 6.62
C LYS A 42 3.57 0.87 7.82
N LYS A 43 2.69 1.88 7.81
CA LYS A 43 1.68 2.07 8.86
C LYS A 43 0.71 0.89 8.93
N VAL A 44 0.20 0.40 7.80
CA VAL A 44 -0.71 -0.75 7.79
C VAL A 44 0.01 -2.02 8.26
N LEU A 45 1.25 -2.25 7.85
CA LEU A 45 2.07 -3.37 8.35
C LEU A 45 2.22 -3.31 9.88
N LYS A 46 2.60 -2.16 10.44
CA LYS A 46 2.72 -1.99 11.89
C LYS A 46 1.40 -2.22 12.63
N LEU A 47 0.27 -1.81 12.05
CA LEU A 47 -1.05 -2.10 12.62
C LEU A 47 -1.39 -3.59 12.60
N ARG A 48 -0.94 -4.33 11.58
CA ARG A 48 -1.10 -5.79 11.52
C ARG A 48 -0.27 -6.48 12.61
N GLU A 49 0.98 -6.07 12.80
CA GLU A 49 1.83 -6.59 13.89
C GLU A 49 1.19 -6.36 15.26
N GLN A 50 0.73 -5.14 15.53
CA GLN A 50 0.04 -4.82 16.79
C GLN A 50 -1.28 -5.61 16.96
N CYS A 51 -1.97 -5.93 15.87
CA CYS A 51 -3.14 -6.78 15.90
C CYS A 51 -2.79 -8.22 16.36
N GLU A 52 -1.64 -8.74 15.94
CA GLU A 52 -1.12 -10.02 16.45
C GLU A 52 -0.78 -9.96 17.94
N GLU A 53 -0.36 -8.79 18.43
CA GLU A 53 -0.15 -8.50 19.87
C GLU A 53 -1.45 -8.27 20.64
N LYS A 54 -2.60 -8.73 20.14
CA LYS A 54 -3.94 -8.61 20.77
C LYS A 54 -4.42 -7.16 20.94
N ASN A 55 -3.91 -6.23 20.14
CA ASN A 55 -4.42 -4.85 20.13
C ASN A 55 -5.66 -4.74 19.23
N ALA A 56 -6.84 -4.76 19.85
CA ALA A 56 -8.12 -4.69 19.15
C ALA A 56 -8.28 -3.42 18.28
N THR A 57 -7.75 -2.28 18.74
CA THR A 57 -7.79 -1.02 17.97
C THR A 57 -6.90 -1.10 16.73
N ALA A 58 -5.76 -1.77 16.83
CA ALA A 58 -4.86 -1.97 15.70
C ALA A 58 -5.49 -2.91 14.66
N CYS A 59 -6.11 -4.01 15.11
CA CYS A 59 -6.89 -4.90 14.25
C CYS A 59 -7.98 -4.13 13.50
N PHE A 60 -8.77 -3.33 14.20
CA PHE A 60 -9.81 -2.52 13.57
C PHE A 60 -9.26 -1.56 12.51
N LYS A 61 -8.19 -0.84 12.82
CA LYS A 61 -7.56 0.08 11.87
C LYS A 61 -6.98 -0.68 10.67
N ALA A 62 -6.30 -1.80 10.88
CA ALA A 62 -5.78 -2.65 9.81
C ALA A 62 -6.89 -3.13 8.87
N GLY A 63 -8.05 -3.50 9.42
CA GLY A 63 -9.27 -3.77 8.66
C GLY A 63 -9.68 -2.58 7.81
N VAL A 64 -9.89 -1.39 8.39
CA VAL A 64 -10.29 -0.18 7.65
C VAL A 64 -9.33 0.15 6.49
N TYR A 65 -8.02 0.15 6.72
CA TYR A 65 -7.05 0.44 5.66
C TYR A 65 -7.07 -0.63 4.56
N THR A 66 -7.24 -1.90 4.94
CA THR A 66 -7.33 -3.02 3.99
C THR A 66 -8.66 -3.01 3.23
N PHE A 67 -9.77 -2.57 3.84
CA PHE A 67 -11.04 -2.39 3.15
C PHE A 67 -10.96 -1.28 2.09
N LYS A 68 -10.39 -0.13 2.47
CA LYS A 68 -10.30 1.05 1.61
C LYS A 68 -9.19 0.97 0.55
N GLY A 69 -8.23 0.06 0.71
CA GLY A 69 -7.04 0.02 -0.12
C GLY A 69 -6.07 1.18 0.13
N GLU A 70 -6.08 1.75 1.33
CA GLU A 70 -5.23 2.89 1.69
C GLU A 70 -3.86 2.38 2.15
N GLY A 71 -2.84 2.52 1.30
CA GLY A 71 -1.47 2.04 1.57
C GLY A 71 -1.29 0.53 1.47
N VAL A 72 -2.34 -0.23 1.16
CA VAL A 72 -2.27 -1.66 0.84
C VAL A 72 -3.31 -1.97 -0.23
N LYS A 73 -3.19 -3.11 -0.90
CA LYS A 73 -4.24 -3.58 -1.81
C LYS A 73 -5.56 -3.74 -1.04
N ALA A 74 -6.65 -3.24 -1.61
CA ALA A 74 -7.98 -3.44 -1.07
C ALA A 74 -8.35 -4.93 -1.06
N ASP A 75 -8.83 -5.42 0.08
CA ASP A 75 -9.28 -6.80 0.26
C ASP A 75 -10.36 -6.86 1.34
N SER A 76 -11.62 -6.97 0.91
CA SER A 76 -12.76 -6.99 1.82
C SER A 76 -12.78 -8.23 2.70
N ASN A 77 -12.41 -9.40 2.17
CA ASN A 77 -12.40 -10.65 2.95
C ASN A 77 -11.37 -10.57 4.08
N LYS A 78 -10.15 -10.16 3.74
CA LYS A 78 -9.09 -9.97 4.73
C LYS A 78 -9.42 -8.84 5.72
N SER A 79 -10.15 -7.82 5.28
CA SER A 79 -10.65 -6.79 6.18
C SER A 79 -11.63 -7.36 7.21
N PHE A 80 -12.56 -8.23 6.80
CA PHE A 80 -13.51 -8.86 7.71
C PHE A 80 -12.81 -9.75 8.74
N GLU A 81 -11.73 -10.44 8.37
CA GLU A 81 -10.92 -11.20 9.33
C GLU A 81 -10.33 -10.30 10.43
N PHE A 82 -9.75 -9.16 10.07
CA PHE A 82 -9.23 -8.20 11.04
C PHE A 82 -10.31 -7.61 11.93
N PHE A 83 -11.49 -7.37 11.37
CA PHE A 83 -12.65 -6.89 12.10
C PHE A 83 -13.20 -7.91 13.09
N HIS A 84 -13.32 -9.18 12.69
CA HIS A 84 -13.66 -10.27 13.58
C HIS A 84 -12.66 -10.40 14.73
N LYS A 85 -11.36 -10.37 14.42
CA LYS A 85 -10.32 -10.42 15.46
C LYS A 85 -10.39 -9.24 16.42
N ALA A 86 -10.69 -8.03 15.93
CA ALA A 86 -10.92 -6.87 16.79
C ALA A 86 -12.13 -7.06 17.73
N CYS A 87 -13.18 -7.73 17.27
CA CYS A 87 -14.35 -8.09 18.05
C CYS A 87 -14.04 -9.12 19.14
N ASP A 88 -13.32 -10.19 18.79
CA ASP A 88 -12.94 -11.25 19.73
C ASP A 88 -12.06 -10.72 20.88
N LEU A 89 -11.34 -9.62 20.62
CA LEU A 89 -10.52 -8.92 21.61
C LEU A 89 -11.31 -7.93 22.48
N ASN A 90 -12.66 -8.01 22.49
CA ASN A 90 -13.57 -7.21 23.31
C ASN A 90 -13.50 -5.68 23.11
N ALA A 91 -13.07 -5.20 21.94
CA ALA A 91 -13.33 -3.81 21.57
C ALA A 91 -14.83 -3.61 21.29
N SER A 92 -15.59 -3.38 22.36
CA SER A 92 -17.07 -3.31 22.37
C SER A 92 -17.67 -2.27 21.42
N ASN A 93 -16.86 -1.33 20.90
CA ASN A 93 -17.26 -0.32 19.92
C ASN A 93 -16.96 -0.69 18.45
N VAL A 94 -16.26 -1.79 18.21
CA VAL A 94 -15.92 -2.26 16.86
C VAL A 94 -17.04 -3.12 16.28
N CYS A 95 -17.59 -4.05 17.06
CA CYS A 95 -18.64 -4.97 16.59
C CYS A 95 -19.95 -4.25 16.26
N THR A 96 -20.24 -3.18 16.98
CA THR A 96 -21.39 -2.31 16.72
C THR A 96 -21.26 -1.48 15.43
N ARG A 97 -20.06 -1.38 14.84
CA ARG A 97 -19.83 -0.73 13.54
C ARG A 97 -19.82 -1.70 12.35
N LEU A 98 -19.89 -3.00 12.62
CA LEU A 98 -19.86 -4.07 11.61
C LEU A 98 -21.24 -4.70 11.35
N ALA A 99 -22.19 -4.47 12.25
CA ALA A 99 -23.61 -4.76 12.05
C ALA A 99 -24.28 -3.68 11.19
#